data_AF-A0A174PJY3-F1
#
_entry.id   AF-A0A174PJY3-F1
#
_cell.length_a   1.000
_cell.length_b   1.000
_cell.length_c   1.000
_cell.angle_alpha   90.00
_cell.angle_beta   90.00
_cell.angle_gamma   90.00
#
_symmetry.space_group_name_H-M   'P 1'
#
loop_
_entity.id
_entity.type
_entity.pdbx_description
1 polymer ?
#
loop_
_entity_poly.entity_id
_entity_poly.type
_entity_poly.pdbx_seq_one_letter_code
_entity_poly.pdbx_strand_id
1 'polypeptide(L)' 'MGENIIDLICNSCSCDKAEAQEYLDSELQYLHELQDVDDLREGDIELACSNLGLDLDYQEYFINRLAGA' A
#
# COMPACT_ATOMS: atom_id res chain seq x y z
N MET A 1 6.36 -13.40 -12.55
CA MET A 1 7.47 -12.86 -11.76
C MET A 1 6.78 -12.01 -10.69
N GLY A 2 6.57 -12.53 -9.48
CA GLY A 2 5.94 -11.72 -8.43
C GLY A 2 7.01 -10.78 -7.89
N GLU A 3 7.13 -9.60 -8.46
CA GLU A 3 8.00 -8.57 -7.90
C GLU A 3 7.51 -8.27 -6.49
N ASN A 4 8.41 -8.38 -5.52
CA ASN A 4 8.08 -8.09 -4.14
C ASN A 4 7.76 -6.60 -4.06
N ILE A 5 6.53 -6.26 -3.66
CA ILE A 5 6.09 -4.87 -3.51
C ILE A 5 7.11 -4.03 -2.70
N ILE A 6 7.76 -4.66 -1.72
CA ILE A 6 8.86 -4.08 -0.93
C ILE A 6 10.05 -3.64 -1.79
N ASP A 7 10.48 -4.43 -2.77
CA ASP A 7 11.60 -4.07 -3.64
C ASP A 7 11.25 -2.88 -4.56
N LEU A 8 9.97 -2.76 -4.95
CA LEU A 8 9.48 -1.61 -5.74
C LEU A 8 9.44 -0.33 -4.90
N ILE A 9 8.93 -0.43 -3.67
CA ILE A 9 8.92 0.67 -2.71
C ILE A 9 10.35 1.12 -2.41
N CYS A 10 11.28 0.19 -2.16
CA CYS A 10 12.69 0.50 -1.97
C CYS A 10 13.29 1.27 -3.16
N ASN A 11 12.95 0.88 -4.40
CA ASN A 11 13.43 1.58 -5.60
C ASN A 11 12.85 2.99 -5.73
N SER A 12 11.56 3.17 -5.45
CA SER A 12 10.90 4.48 -5.58
C SER A 12 11.25 5.43 -4.44
N CYS A 13 11.22 4.96 -3.20
CA CYS A 13 11.46 5.77 -2.00
C CYS A 13 12.95 5.84 -1.61
N SER A 14 13.83 5.10 -2.29
CA SER A 14 15.26 4.99 -1.96
C SER A 14 15.51 4.61 -0.49
N CYS A 15 14.67 3.72 0.05
CA CYS A 15 14.71 3.27 1.44
C CYS A 15 15.11 1.80 1.57
N ASP A 16 15.47 1.38 2.79
CA ASP A 16 15.78 -0.02 3.07
C ASP A 16 14.52 -0.90 3.10
N LYS A 17 14.68 -2.22 2.96
CA LYS A 17 13.54 -3.17 3.01
C LYS A 17 12.72 -3.07 4.29
N ALA A 18 13.38 -2.75 5.40
CA ALA A 18 12.72 -2.54 6.68
C ALA A 18 11.83 -1.28 6.66
N GLU A 19 12.37 -0.16 6.18
CA GLU A 19 11.62 1.10 6.06
C GLU A 19 10.48 0.99 5.03
N ALA A 20 10.74 0.37 3.87
CA ALA A 20 9.72 0.10 2.87
C ALA A 20 8.56 -0.73 3.43
N GLN A 21 8.88 -1.68 4.32
CA GLN A 21 7.87 -2.47 5.00
C GLN A 21 7.09 -1.64 6.02
N GLU A 22 7.75 -0.78 6.81
CA GLU A 22 7.06 0.15 7.72
C GLU A 22 6.14 1.13 6.97
N TYR A 23 6.55 1.63 5.80
CA TYR A 23 5.70 2.47 4.95
C TYR A 23 4.49 1.69 4.47
N LEU A 24 4.69 0.48 3.96
CA LEU A 24 3.59 -0.37 3.50
C LEU A 24 2.60 -0.71 4.62
N ASP A 25 3.11 -1.10 5.80
CA ASP A 25 2.29 -1.39 6.98
C ASP A 25 1.53 -0.14 7.46
N SER A 26 2.15 1.05 7.41
CA SER A 26 1.49 2.31 7.78
C SER A 26 0.33 2.65 6.84
N GLU A 27 0.53 2.54 5.53
CA GLU A 27 -0.53 2.77 4.55
C GLU A 27 -1.66 1.73 4.69
N LEU A 28 -1.32 0.45 4.90
CA LEU A 28 -2.31 -0.59 5.16
C LEU A 28 -3.10 -0.33 6.44
N GLN A 29 -2.44 0.12 7.50
CA GLN A 29 -3.10 0.48 8.75
C GLN A 29 -4.06 1.65 8.54
N TYR A 30 -3.62 2.71 7.85
CA TYR A 30 -4.46 3.85 7.53
C TYR A 30 -5.71 3.46 6.73
N LEU A 31 -5.54 2.63 5.70
CA LEU A 31 -6.67 2.14 4.90
C LEU A 31 -7.62 1.25 5.71
N HIS A 32 -7.10 0.43 6.64
CA HIS A 32 -7.91 -0.35 7.56
C HIS A 32 -8.71 0.52 8.52
N GLU A 33 -8.11 1.60 9.05
CA GLU A 33 -8.83 2.55 9.91
C GLU A 33 -9.97 3.23 9.17
N LEU A 34 -9.74 3.63 7.91
CA LEU A 34 -10.80 4.16 7.05
C LEU A 34 -11.90 3.13 6.77
N GLN A 35 -11.54 1.85 6.58
CA GLN A 35 -12.49 0.76 6.35
C GLN A 35 -13.35 0.51 7.59
N ASP A 36 -12.77 0.58 8.79
CA ASP A 36 -13.48 0.38 10.06
C ASP A 36 -14.58 1.44 10.28
N VAL A 37 -14.33 2.67 9.81
CA VAL A 37 -15.30 3.78 9.88
C VAL A 37 -16.19 3.92 8.65
N ASP A 38 -16.14 2.96 7.71
CA ASP A 38 -16.87 2.98 6.43
C ASP A 38 -16.59 4.23 5.57
N ASP A 39 -15.44 4.89 5.76
CA ASP A 39 -15.03 6.08 5.00
C ASP A 39 -13.95 5.78 3.95
N LEU A 40 -13.53 4.51 3.82
CA LEU A 40 -12.56 4.06 2.81
C LEU A 40 -13.11 4.25 1.40
N ARG A 41 -12.35 4.95 0.56
CA ARG A 41 -12.67 5.19 -0.86
C ARG A 41 -11.54 4.71 -1.74
N GLU A 42 -11.85 4.52 -3.03
CA GLU A 42 -10.87 4.18 -4.06
C GLU A 42 -9.70 5.18 -4.05
N GLY A 43 -9.99 6.48 -3.95
CA GLY A 43 -8.98 7.55 -3.90
C GLY A 43 -7.98 7.43 -2.75
N ASP A 44 -8.35 6.84 -1.62
CA ASP A 44 -7.43 6.60 -0.50
C ASP A 44 -6.43 5.50 -0.86
N ILE A 45 -6.87 4.47 -1.59
CA ILE A 45 -6.04 3.39 -2.09
C ILE A 45 -5.09 3.90 -3.18
N GLU A 46 -5.55 4.77 -4.07
CA GLU A 46 -4.70 5.43 -5.07
C GLU A 46 -3.61 6.28 -4.42
N LEU A 47 -3.97 6.99 -3.34
CA LEU A 47 -3.05 7.81 -2.57
C LEU A 47 -1.99 6.93 -1.88
N ALA A 48 -2.39 5.83 -1.27
CA ALA A 48 -1.46 4.86 -0.66
C ALA A 48 -0.44 4.32 -1.68
N CYS A 49 -0.91 3.95 -2.88
CA CYS A 49 -0.01 3.54 -3.96
C CYS A 49 0.98 4.66 -4.32
N SER A 50 0.48 5.89 -4.46
CA SER A 50 1.31 7.06 -4.80
C SER A 50 2.33 7.40 -3.71
N ASN A 51 1.95 7.31 -2.43
CA ASN A 51 2.83 7.55 -1.28
C ASN A 51 3.99 6.56 -1.24
N LEU A 52 3.73 5.32 -1.65
CA LEU A 52 4.70 4.23 -1.72
C LEU A 52 5.49 4.20 -3.03
N GLY A 53 5.19 5.12 -3.96
CA GLY A 53 5.79 5.16 -5.29
C GLY A 53 5.48 3.92 -6.13
N LEU A 54 4.30 3.35 -5.94
CA LEU A 54 3.77 2.20 -6.68
C LEU A 54 2.83 2.67 -7.80
N ASP A 55 2.77 1.90 -8.87
CA ASP A 55 1.79 2.09 -9.93
C ASP A 55 0.36 1.78 -9.46
N LEU A 56 -0.63 2.37 -10.12
CA LEU A 56 -2.05 2.16 -9.82
C LEU A 56 -2.51 0.70 -10.04
N ASP A 57 -1.76 -0.10 -10.80
CA ASP A 57 -2.00 -1.54 -10.94
C ASP A 57 -1.83 -2.29 -9.59
N TYR A 58 -1.09 -1.71 -8.63
CA TYR A 58 -0.95 -2.26 -7.28
C TYR A 58 -2.14 -1.98 -6.37
N GLN A 59 -3.14 -1.20 -6.79
CA GLN A 59 -4.37 -1.01 -6.02
C GLN A 59 -5.05 -2.35 -5.71
N GLU A 60 -5.05 -3.29 -6.66
CA GLU A 60 -5.59 -4.64 -6.44
C GLU A 60 -4.89 -5.36 -5.27
N TYR A 61 -3.61 -5.10 -5.03
CA TYR A 61 -2.90 -5.68 -3.87
C TYR A 61 -3.50 -5.17 -2.56
N PHE A 62 -3.70 -3.86 -2.43
CA PHE A 62 -4.31 -3.25 -1.24
C PHE A 62 -5.76 -3.70 -1.06
N ILE A 63 -6.55 -3.72 -2.14
CA ILE A 63 -7.94 -4.18 -2.10
C ILE A 63 -8.01 -5.64 -1.65
N ASN A 64 -7.20 -6.54 -2.21
CA ASN A 64 -7.16 -7.95 -1.78
C ASN A 64 -6.69 -8.10 -0.33
N ARG A 65 -5.78 -7.23 0.14
CA ARG A 65 -5.30 -7.25 1.52
C ARG A 65 -6.35 -6.75 2.52
N LEU A 66 -7.09 -5.70 2.16
CA LEU A 66 -8.16 -5.09 2.95
C LEU A 66 -9.47 -5.89 2.92
N ALA A 67 -9.79 -6.54 1.80
CA ALA A 67 -10.99 -7.37 1.64
C ALA A 67 -10.93 -8.67 2.45
N GLY A 68 -9.79 -8.98 3.06
CA GLY A 68 -9.60 -10.13 3.92
C GLY A 68 -8.99 -11.32 3.19
N ALA A 69 -7.94 -11.86 3.82
CA ALA A 69 -7.59 -13.27 3.71
C ALA A 69 -8.67 -14.15 4.38
#